data_AF-A0A8T6TLV6-F1
#
_entry.id   AF-A0A8T6TLV6-F1
#
_cell.length_a   1.000
_cell.length_b   1.000
_cell.length_c   1.000
_cell.angle_alpha   90.00
_cell.angle_beta   90.00
_cell.angle_gamma   90.00
#
_symmetry.space_group_name_H-M   'P 1'
#
loop_
_entity.id
_entity.type
_entity.pdbx_description
1 polymer ?
#
loop_
_entity_poly.entity_id
_entity_poly.type
_entity_poly.pdbx_seq_one_letter_code
_entity_poly.pdbx_strand_id
1 'polypeptide(L)' 'EAASFEPDIFMLYGSPAVMAQVMLAKNWLDGRDIVTRMTGHAACVHYVVPALQDGAWRMSIPCGG' A
#
# COMPACT_ATOMS: atom_id res chain seq x y z
N GLU A 1 -22.17 -6.71 -0.13
CA GLU A 1 -22.37 -5.93 1.11
C GLU A 1 -21.72 -4.57 0.92
N ALA A 2 -22.33 -3.49 1.39
CA ALA A 2 -21.80 -2.13 1.24
C ALA A 2 -21.63 -1.50 2.63
N ALA A 3 -20.48 -0.89 2.88
CA ALA A 3 -20.25 -0.13 4.11
C ALA A 3 -21.08 1.17 4.09
N SER A 4 -21.67 1.53 5.24
CA SER A 4 -22.40 2.80 5.42
C SER A 4 -21.51 3.96 5.86
N PHE A 5 -20.19 3.75 5.90
CA PHE A 5 -19.19 4.72 6.33
C PHE A 5 -18.06 4.83 5.30
N GLU A 6 -17.35 5.97 5.32
CA GLU A 6 -16.15 6.17 4.51
C GLU A 6 -14.94 5.57 5.25
N PRO A 7 -14.22 4.59 4.66
CA PRO A 7 -13.09 3.97 5.31
C PRO A 7 -11.87 4.89 5.31
N ASP A 8 -11.24 5.08 6.47
CA ASP A 8 -10.00 5.85 6.57
C ASP A 8 -8.81 5.14 5.87
N ILE A 9 -8.86 3.81 5.81
CA ILE A 9 -7.81 2.99 5.19
C ILE A 9 -8.43 1.87 4.37
N PHE A 10 -7.91 1.69 3.16
CA PHE A 10 -8.13 0.52 2.34
C PHE A 10 -6.83 -0.29 2.23
N MET A 11 -6.87 -1.57 2.62
CA MET A 11 -5.73 -2.47 2.54
C MET A 11 -6.00 -3.57 1.52
N LEU A 12 -5.05 -3.78 0.61
CA LEU A 12 -5.10 -4.83 -0.40
C LEU A 12 -3.95 -5.82 -0.17
N TYR A 13 -4.29 -7.08 0.04
CA TYR A 13 -3.34 -8.18 0.10
C TYR A 13 -3.38 -8.96 -1.22
N GLY A 14 -2.23 -9.34 -1.72
CA GLY A 14 -2.14 -10.13 -2.95
C GLY A 14 -0.75 -10.72 -3.15
N SER A 15 -0.63 -11.59 -4.15
CA SER A 15 0.67 -12.12 -4.55
C SER A 15 1.55 -11.01 -5.12
N PRO A 16 2.89 -11.16 -5.08
CA PRO A 16 3.80 -10.17 -5.65
C PRO A 16 3.50 -9.83 -7.11
N ALA A 17 3.03 -10.81 -7.90
CA ALA A 17 2.67 -10.61 -9.29
C ALA A 17 1.47 -9.66 -9.47
N VAL A 18 0.42 -9.83 -8.65
CA VAL A 18 -0.76 -8.94 -8.69
C VAL A 18 -0.38 -7.55 -8.20
N MET A 19 0.42 -7.48 -7.14
CA MET A 19 0.89 -6.20 -6.58
C MET A 19 1.73 -5.41 -7.60
N ALA A 20 2.60 -6.09 -8.36
CA ALA A 20 3.36 -5.45 -9.43
C ALA A 20 2.47 -4.84 -10.52
N GLN A 21 1.35 -5.50 -10.88
CA GLN A 21 0.38 -4.93 -11.83
C GLN A 21 -0.28 -3.67 -11.29
N VAL A 22 -0.64 -3.64 -10.00
CA VAL A 22 -1.19 -2.44 -9.35
C VAL A 22 -0.18 -1.29 -9.37
N MET A 23 1.10 -1.58 -9.12
CA MET A 23 2.17 -0.57 -9.23
C MET A 23 2.29 -0.01 -10.65
N LEU A 24 2.27 -0.87 -11.67
CA LEU A 24 2.33 -0.43 -13.07
C LEU A 24 1.14 0.47 -13.42
N ALA A 25 -0.06 0.09 -13.02
CA ALA A 25 -1.26 0.89 -13.23
C ALA A 25 -1.14 2.27 -12.55
N LYS A 26 -0.61 2.33 -11.33
CA LYS A 26 -0.43 3.57 -10.59
C LYS A 26 0.67 4.46 -11.18
N ASN A 27 1.81 3.89 -11.58
CA ASN A 27 2.85 4.60 -12.33
C ASN A 27 2.27 5.25 -13.60
N TRP A 28 1.42 4.51 -14.32
CA TRP A 28 0.77 5.02 -15.53
C TRP A 28 -0.22 6.15 -15.24
N LEU A 29 -1.03 6.02 -14.18
CA LEU A 29 -2.00 7.06 -13.79
C LEU A 29 -1.34 8.36 -13.33
N ASP A 30 -0.23 8.27 -12.58
CA ASP A 30 0.45 9.44 -12.02
C ASP A 30 1.52 10.02 -12.94
N GLY A 31 2.00 9.24 -13.91
CA GLY A 31 3.14 9.58 -14.76
C GLY A 31 4.46 9.73 -13.98
N ARG A 32 4.57 9.11 -12.80
CA ARG A 32 5.73 9.22 -11.90
C ARG A 32 6.06 7.85 -11.30
N ASP A 33 7.33 7.66 -10.99
CA ASP A 33 7.80 6.47 -10.29
C ASP A 33 7.22 6.39 -8.86
N ILE A 34 6.94 5.16 -8.44
CA ILE A 34 6.47 4.88 -7.08
C ILE A 34 7.65 4.81 -6.12
N VAL A 35 7.68 5.74 -5.18
CA VAL A 35 8.62 5.71 -4.05
C VAL A 35 8.14 4.67 -3.04
N THR A 36 8.84 3.53 -2.99
CA THR A 36 8.56 2.47 -2.02
C THR A 36 9.58 2.49 -0.89
N ARG A 37 9.15 2.10 0.30
CA ARG A 37 10.02 1.91 1.46
C ARG A 37 10.02 0.44 1.82
N MET A 38 11.14 -0.23 1.58
CA MET A 38 11.31 -1.64 1.95
C MET A 38 11.89 -1.73 3.36
N THR A 39 11.25 -2.51 4.22
CA THR A 39 11.67 -2.78 5.59
C THR A 39 11.42 -4.24 5.93
N GLY A 40 12.38 -4.89 6.60
CA GLY A 40 12.27 -6.27 7.04
C GLY A 40 11.61 -6.46 8.41
N HIS A 41 11.14 -5.38 9.04
CA HIS A 41 10.55 -5.37 10.37
C HIS A 41 9.39 -4.38 10.44
N ALA A 42 8.49 -4.58 11.40
CA ALA A 42 7.36 -3.69 11.70
C ALA A 42 6.43 -3.39 10.50
N ALA A 43 6.27 -4.35 9.59
CA ALA A 43 5.43 -4.17 8.39
C ALA A 43 4.00 -3.71 8.77
N CYS A 44 3.42 -4.28 9.83
CA CYS A 44 2.10 -3.90 10.37
C CYS A 44 1.95 -2.39 10.62
N VAL A 45 2.96 -1.73 11.17
CA VAL A 45 2.96 -0.29 11.43
C VAL A 45 3.17 0.49 10.14
N HIS A 46 4.07 0.01 9.29
CA HIS A 46 4.44 0.68 8.04
C HIS A 46 3.33 0.67 6.97
N TYR A 47 2.35 -0.25 7.05
CA TYR A 47 1.16 -0.23 6.20
C TYR A 47 0.21 0.92 6.53
N VAL A 48 0.12 1.28 7.80
CA VAL A 48 -0.96 2.12 8.32
C VAL A 48 -0.46 3.51 8.65
N VAL A 49 0.54 3.62 9.53
CA VAL A 49 0.94 4.90 10.11
C VAL A 49 1.48 5.86 9.05
N PRO A 50 2.45 5.48 8.19
CA PRO A 50 2.94 6.38 7.14
C PRO A 50 1.89 6.71 6.09
N ALA A 51 0.97 5.77 5.80
CA ALA A 51 -0.08 6.01 4.82
C ALA A 51 -1.07 7.08 5.32
N LEU A 52 -1.44 7.03 6.61
CA LEU A 52 -2.27 8.03 7.26
C LEU A 52 -1.55 9.38 7.41
N GLN A 53 -0.28 9.38 7.87
CA GLN A 53 0.47 10.61 8.10
C GLN A 53 0.73 11.41 6.82
N ASP A 54 1.08 10.72 5.73
CA ASP A 54 1.43 11.37 4.48
C ASP A 54 0.23 11.54 3.52
N GLY A 55 -0.93 10.97 3.87
CA GLY A 55 -2.09 10.93 2.98
C GLY A 55 -1.81 10.23 1.65
N ALA A 56 -0.82 9.33 1.64
CA ALA A 56 -0.30 8.70 0.44
C ALA A 56 -0.35 7.17 0.58
N TRP A 57 -0.76 6.49 -0.48
CA TRP A 57 -0.79 5.04 -0.50
C TRP A 57 0.62 4.46 -0.31
N ARG A 58 0.70 3.25 0.26
CA ARG A 58 1.96 2.56 0.54
C ARG A 58 1.89 1.11 0.08
N MET A 59 3.02 0.61 -0.43
CA MET A 59 3.26 -0.81 -0.60
C MET A 59 4.38 -1.25 0.33
N SER A 60 4.17 -2.38 0.99
CA SER A 60 5.13 -2.98 1.90
C SER A 60 5.04 -4.50 1.78
N ILE A 61 6.17 -5.19 1.92
CA ILE A 61 6.22 -6.65 1.90
C ILE A 61 6.01 -7.13 3.34
N PRO A 62 5.10 -8.08 3.59
CA PRO A 62 4.86 -8.56 4.94
C PRO A 62 6.15 -9.18 5.48
N CYS A 63 6.67 -8.62 6.58
CA CYS A 63 7.70 -9.27 7.36
C CYS A 63 7.06 -10.37 8.23
N GLY A 64 7.82 -11.42 8.56
CA GLY A 64 7.32 -12.50 9.41
C GLY A 64 7.03 -12.11 10.86
N GLY A 65 7.40 -10.89 11.26
CA GLY A 65 7.43 -10.40 12.64
C GLY A 65 8.77 -9.75 12.91
#